data_AF-A0A258I0W2-F1
#
_entry.id   AF-A0A258I0W2-F1
#
_cell.length_a   1.000
_cell.length_b   1.000
_cell.length_c   1.000
_cell.angle_alpha   90.00
_cell.angle_beta   90.00
_cell.angle_gamma   90.00
#
_symmetry.space_group_name_H-M   'P 1'
#
loop_
_entity.id
_entity.type
_entity.pdbx_description
1 polymer ?
#
loop_
_entity_poly.entity_id
_entity_poly.type
_entity_poly.pdbx_seq_one_letter_code
_entity_poly.pdbx_strand_id
1 'polypeptide(L)'
;MVEEAAAEETEAQMDLLEPLTAEEKAVAQDQLGPNAQPLAVLKQARENRKGRPPGSRNRRTDDFVSYVSQFGPDPAVAMMKIIGEDEDAMIARSRQIDPIKKRLSFAEARAMRIRCAETMMPYFHGKKPVEVDATVRGVMIVEEISQARDVVNHTIDGIVGVAIDQAEDDER
;
A
#
# COMPACT_ATOMS: atom_id res chain seq x y z
N MET A 1 -6.33 9.81 -21.76
CA MET A 1 -7.00 10.02 -20.45
C MET A 1 -8.47 9.63 -20.50
N VAL A 2 -9.32 10.18 -21.37
CA VAL A 2 -10.75 9.74 -21.45
C VAL A 2 -10.90 8.34 -22.06
N GLU A 3 -10.11 7.99 -23.07
CA GLU A 3 -10.17 6.67 -23.72
C GLU A 3 -9.64 5.52 -22.85
N GLU A 4 -8.71 5.82 -21.94
CA GLU A 4 -8.08 4.83 -21.04
C GLU A 4 -9.00 4.50 -19.86
N ALA A 5 -9.68 5.51 -19.30
CA ALA A 5 -10.73 5.30 -18.29
C ALA A 5 -11.94 4.55 -18.87
N ALA A 6 -12.32 4.82 -20.12
CA ALA A 6 -13.40 4.09 -20.79
C ALA A 6 -13.04 2.60 -21.01
N ALA A 7 -11.77 2.29 -21.30
CA ALA A 7 -11.30 0.92 -21.45
C ALA A 7 -11.36 0.14 -20.12
N GLU A 8 -10.87 0.73 -19.02
CA GLU A 8 -10.92 0.13 -17.68
C GLU A 8 -12.38 -0.11 -17.21
N GLU A 9 -13.28 0.82 -17.50
CA GLU A 9 -14.72 0.66 -17.20
C GLU A 9 -15.35 -0.48 -18.02
N THR A 10 -14.99 -0.61 -19.30
CA THR A 10 -15.48 -1.73 -20.12
C THR A 10 -14.95 -3.08 -19.68
N GLU A 11 -13.68 -3.18 -19.26
CA GLU A 11 -13.12 -4.41 -18.72
C GLU A 11 -13.81 -4.82 -17.40
N ALA A 12 -14.03 -3.87 -16.49
CA ALA A 12 -14.76 -4.12 -15.25
C ALA A 12 -16.23 -4.53 -15.50
N GLN A 13 -16.86 -3.98 -16.54
CA GLN A 13 -18.20 -4.37 -16.95
C GLN A 13 -18.24 -5.79 -17.53
N MET A 14 -17.22 -6.18 -18.30
CA MET A 14 -17.12 -7.52 -18.87
C MET A 14 -16.84 -8.58 -17.79
N ASP A 15 -15.99 -8.30 -16.81
CA ASP A 15 -15.74 -9.18 -15.65
C ASP A 15 -17.02 -9.46 -14.83
N LEU A 16 -17.93 -8.48 -14.75
CA LEU A 16 -19.21 -8.64 -14.05
C LEU A 16 -20.19 -9.58 -14.78
N LEU A 17 -20.03 -9.68 -16.10
CA LEU A 17 -20.87 -10.48 -17.00
C LEU A 17 -20.34 -11.90 -17.19
N GLU A 18 -19.12 -12.20 -16.74
CA GLU A 18 -18.58 -13.54 -16.81
C GLU A 18 -19.37 -14.54 -15.94
N PRO A 19 -19.70 -15.74 -16.47
CA PRO A 19 -20.42 -16.75 -15.73
C PRO A 19 -19.52 -17.37 -14.65
N LEU A 20 -20.07 -17.48 -13.43
CA LEU A 20 -19.39 -18.18 -12.32
C LEU A 20 -19.19 -19.66 -12.62
N THR A 21 -18.01 -20.17 -12.30
CA THR A 21 -17.68 -21.59 -12.46
C THR A 21 -18.40 -22.43 -11.40
N ALA A 22 -18.49 -23.75 -11.64
CA ALA A 22 -19.12 -24.67 -10.69
C ALA A 22 -18.33 -24.79 -9.38
N GLU A 23 -17.00 -24.69 -9.45
CA GLU A 23 -16.09 -24.77 -8.29
C GLU A 23 -16.26 -23.57 -7.36
N GLU A 24 -16.35 -22.36 -7.91
CA GLU A 24 -16.60 -21.13 -7.14
C GLU A 24 -17.92 -21.18 -6.36
N LYS A 25 -18.96 -21.76 -6.97
CA LYS A 25 -20.27 -21.94 -6.33
C LYS A 25 -20.21 -22.97 -5.21
N ALA A 26 -19.47 -24.06 -5.39
CA ALA A 26 -19.30 -25.09 -4.38
C ALA A 26 -18.57 -24.53 -3.15
N VAL A 27 -17.47 -23.81 -3.36
CA VAL A 27 -16.71 -23.15 -2.26
C VAL A 27 -17.59 -22.14 -1.50
N ALA A 28 -18.38 -21.34 -2.21
CA ALA A 28 -19.30 -20.39 -1.57
C ALA A 28 -20.44 -21.09 -0.80
N GLN A 29 -20.91 -22.24 -1.27
CA GLN A 29 -21.92 -23.04 -0.60
C GLN A 29 -21.38 -23.70 0.68
N ASP A 30 -20.13 -24.18 0.66
CA ASP A 30 -19.47 -24.73 1.85
C ASP A 30 -19.28 -23.66 2.93
N GLN A 31 -18.98 -22.41 2.54
CA GLN A 31 -18.81 -21.29 3.46
C GLN A 31 -20.14 -20.82 4.10
N LEU A 32 -21.22 -20.75 3.32
CA LEU A 32 -22.54 -20.32 3.80
C LEU A 32 -23.32 -21.45 4.49
N GLY A 33 -22.95 -22.71 4.23
CA GLY A 33 -23.57 -23.91 4.78
C GLY A 33 -24.70 -24.50 3.92
N PRO A 34 -25.20 -25.70 4.29
CA PRO A 34 -26.08 -26.52 3.45
C PRO A 34 -27.47 -25.92 3.20
N ASN A 35 -27.90 -24.95 4.02
CA ASN A 35 -29.21 -24.30 3.92
C ASN A 35 -29.16 -22.93 3.21
N ALA A 36 -28.05 -22.59 2.57
CA ALA A 36 -27.88 -21.31 1.90
C ALA A 36 -28.82 -21.18 0.69
N GLN A 37 -29.49 -20.03 0.58
CA GLN A 37 -30.32 -19.72 -0.57
C GLN A 37 -29.44 -19.56 -1.84
N PRO A 38 -29.88 -20.02 -3.03
CA PRO A 38 -29.08 -19.97 -4.26
C PRO A 38 -28.56 -18.57 -4.61
N LEU A 39 -29.36 -17.53 -4.37
CA LEU A 39 -28.95 -16.14 -4.59
C LEU A 39 -27.84 -15.68 -3.64
N ALA A 40 -27.83 -16.18 -2.40
CA ALA A 40 -26.79 -15.87 -1.43
C ALA A 40 -25.45 -16.51 -1.84
N VAL A 41 -25.48 -17.75 -2.31
CA VAL A 41 -24.30 -18.45 -2.84
C VAL A 41 -23.68 -17.70 -4.02
N LEU A 42 -24.50 -17.20 -4.95
CA LEU A 42 -24.02 -16.43 -6.09
C LEU A 42 -23.43 -15.06 -5.69
N LYS A 43 -24.00 -14.39 -4.69
CA LYS A 43 -23.44 -13.13 -4.17
C LYS A 43 -22.08 -13.37 -3.49
N GLN A 44 -22.00 -14.38 -2.62
CA GLN A 44 -20.77 -14.73 -1.92
C GLN A 44 -19.67 -15.16 -2.89
N ALA A 45 -19.99 -15.97 -3.90
CA ALA A 45 -19.02 -16.38 -4.91
C ALA A 45 -18.48 -15.20 -5.73
N ARG A 46 -19.32 -14.19 -6.05
CA ARG A 46 -18.87 -12.95 -6.70
C ARG A 46 -18.02 -12.06 -5.79
N GLU A 47 -18.34 -12.03 -4.50
CA GLU A 47 -17.54 -11.30 -3.50
C GLU A 47 -16.17 -11.95 -3.29
N ASN A 48 -16.11 -13.28 -3.24
CA ASN A 48 -14.85 -14.02 -3.14
C ASN A 48 -13.96 -13.85 -4.38
N ARG A 49 -14.56 -13.59 -5.55
CA ARG A 49 -13.86 -13.25 -6.79
C ARG A 49 -13.32 -11.81 -6.78
N LYS A 50 -13.93 -10.92 -6.00
CA LYS A 50 -13.51 -9.52 -5.89
C LYS A 50 -12.38 -9.38 -4.89
N GLY A 51 -11.19 -9.10 -5.42
CA GLY A 51 -10.05 -8.63 -4.64
C GLY A 51 -8.86 -9.60 -4.66
N ARG A 52 -7.80 -9.17 -3.99
CA ARG A 52 -6.58 -9.97 -3.84
C ARG A 52 -6.89 -11.16 -2.92
N PRO A 53 -6.44 -12.39 -3.23
CA PRO A 53 -6.75 -13.56 -2.42
C PRO A 53 -6.42 -13.32 -0.93
N PRO A 54 -7.29 -13.79 -0.02
CA PRO A 54 -7.07 -13.63 1.42
C PRO A 54 -5.75 -14.31 1.82
N GLY A 55 -4.91 -13.60 2.57
CA GLY A 55 -3.58 -14.08 2.98
C GLY A 55 -2.47 -13.80 1.96
N SER A 56 -2.77 -13.14 0.84
CA SER A 56 -1.72 -12.59 -0.01
C SER A 56 -0.89 -11.57 0.79
N ARG A 57 0.36 -11.93 1.10
CA ARG A 57 1.29 -11.01 1.82
C ARG A 57 1.38 -9.72 1.05
N ASN A 58 1.18 -8.56 1.70
CA ASN A 58 1.54 -7.27 1.08
C ASN A 58 2.93 -7.46 0.48
N ARG A 59 3.09 -7.23 -0.84
CA ARG A 59 4.40 -7.33 -1.48
C ARG A 59 5.30 -6.42 -0.65
N ARG A 60 6.29 -7.00 0.03
CA ARG A 60 7.11 -6.20 0.93
C ARG A 60 7.69 -5.08 0.09
N THR A 61 7.68 -3.86 0.62
CA THR A 61 8.29 -2.72 -0.06
C THR A 61 9.72 -3.06 -0.50
N ASP A 62 10.40 -3.94 0.25
CA ASP A 62 11.71 -4.52 -0.09
C ASP A 62 11.76 -5.30 -1.41
N ASP A 63 10.75 -6.12 -1.71
CA ASP A 63 10.70 -6.90 -2.95
C ASP A 63 10.45 -5.99 -4.17
N PHE A 64 9.71 -4.90 -3.96
CA PHE A 64 9.53 -3.87 -4.98
C PHE A 64 10.84 -3.09 -5.19
N VAL A 65 11.49 -2.64 -4.12
CA VAL A 65 12.78 -1.95 -4.18
C VAL A 65 13.85 -2.83 -4.85
N SER A 66 13.89 -4.12 -4.51
CA SER A 66 14.84 -5.09 -5.08
C SER A 66 14.57 -5.37 -6.56
N TYR A 67 13.32 -5.28 -7.00
CA TYR A 67 12.97 -5.40 -8.41
C TYR A 67 13.34 -4.13 -9.19
N VAL A 68 12.96 -2.95 -8.67
CA VAL A 68 13.21 -1.67 -9.35
C VAL A 68 14.71 -1.36 -9.45
N SER A 69 15.50 -1.74 -8.44
CA SER A 69 16.96 -1.54 -8.44
C SER A 69 17.69 -2.34 -9.53
N GLN A 70 17.06 -3.32 -10.17
CA GLN A 70 17.62 -4.03 -11.33
C GLN A 70 17.69 -3.13 -12.58
N PHE A 71 16.81 -2.11 -12.66
CA PHE A 71 16.73 -1.21 -13.82
C PHE A 71 17.58 0.04 -13.64
N GLY A 72 17.98 0.38 -12.42
CA GLY A 72 18.72 1.62 -12.17
C GLY A 72 19.14 1.83 -10.72
N PRO A 73 19.94 2.89 -10.47
CA PRO A 73 20.39 3.24 -9.14
C PRO A 73 19.23 3.79 -8.28
N ASP A 74 19.46 3.85 -6.96
CA ASP A 74 18.57 4.52 -6.02
C ASP A 74 18.21 5.94 -6.51
N PRO A 75 16.94 6.36 -6.44
CA PRO A 75 16.50 7.70 -6.86
C PRO A 75 17.30 8.84 -6.20
N ALA A 76 17.73 8.71 -4.94
CA ALA A 76 18.54 9.74 -4.27
C ALA A 76 19.94 9.86 -4.91
N VAL A 77 20.55 8.71 -5.24
CA VAL A 77 21.84 8.66 -5.94
C VAL A 77 21.68 9.18 -7.38
N ALA A 78 20.55 8.90 -8.03
CA ALA A 78 20.24 9.42 -9.35
C ALA A 78 20.15 10.95 -9.34
N MET A 79 19.52 11.56 -8.32
CA MET A 79 19.47 13.02 -8.17
C MET A 79 20.85 13.65 -8.03
N MET A 80 21.74 13.06 -7.21
CA MET A 80 23.12 13.54 -7.07
C MET A 80 23.87 13.49 -8.40
N LYS A 81 23.69 12.41 -9.17
CA LYS A 81 24.30 12.27 -10.50
C LYS A 81 23.77 13.33 -11.47
N ILE A 82 22.47 13.62 -11.46
CA ILE A 82 21.87 14.65 -12.32
C ILE A 82 22.46 16.04 -12.04
N ILE A 83 22.80 16.34 -10.78
CA ILE A 83 23.40 17.63 -10.41
C ILE A 83 24.84 17.76 -10.95
N GLY A 84 25.61 16.68 -10.92
CA GLY A 84 27.01 16.67 -11.35
C GLY A 84 27.24 16.31 -12.82
N GLU A 85 26.18 16.15 -13.61
CA GLU A 85 26.26 15.70 -15.01
C GLU A 85 26.37 16.88 -15.98
N ASP A 86 27.28 16.77 -16.96
CA ASP A 86 27.46 17.78 -18.01
C ASP A 86 26.26 17.87 -18.96
N GLU A 87 26.01 19.06 -19.49
CA GLU A 87 24.88 19.36 -20.37
C GLU A 87 24.87 18.49 -21.64
N ASP A 88 26.02 18.36 -22.31
CA ASP A 88 26.15 17.55 -23.52
C ASP A 88 25.87 16.06 -23.25
N ALA A 89 26.31 15.55 -22.10
CA ALA A 89 26.09 14.16 -21.71
C ALA A 89 24.61 13.88 -21.44
N MET A 90 23.90 14.84 -20.84
CA MET A 90 22.48 14.69 -20.53
C MET A 90 21.61 14.74 -21.79
N ILE A 91 21.95 15.63 -22.74
CA ILE A 91 21.29 15.68 -24.06
C ILE A 91 21.61 14.43 -24.88
N ALA A 92 22.81 13.85 -24.75
CA ALA A 92 23.15 12.61 -25.45
C ALA A 92 22.35 11.41 -24.91
N ARG A 93 22.17 11.30 -23.58
CA ARG A 93 21.38 10.24 -22.95
C ARG A 93 19.89 10.33 -23.22
N SER A 94 19.33 11.55 -23.32
CA SER A 94 17.90 11.71 -23.67
C SER A 94 17.58 11.14 -25.05
N ARG A 95 18.56 11.01 -25.95
CA ARG A 95 18.40 10.39 -27.28
C ARG A 95 18.18 8.89 -27.24
N GLN A 96 18.54 8.21 -26.15
CA GLN A 96 18.43 6.75 -26.04
C GLN A 96 17.04 6.29 -25.58
N ILE A 97 16.21 7.19 -25.03
CA ILE A 97 15.02 6.82 -24.25
C ILE A 97 13.72 6.78 -25.08
N ASP A 98 13.70 7.09 -26.38
CA ASP A 98 12.45 6.95 -27.16
C ASP A 98 12.68 6.78 -28.69
N PRO A 99 11.87 5.98 -29.42
CA PRO A 99 12.08 5.73 -30.85
C PRO A 99 11.71 6.91 -31.79
N ILE A 100 11.15 8.03 -31.32
CA ILE A 100 10.71 9.13 -32.21
C ILE A 100 11.09 10.53 -31.67
N LYS A 101 12.33 10.94 -31.98
CA LYS A 101 12.75 12.29 -32.42
C LYS A 101 12.29 13.55 -31.65
N LYS A 102 12.13 13.55 -30.32
CA LYS A 102 12.21 14.81 -29.56
C LYS A 102 13.60 14.94 -28.91
N ARG A 103 14.43 15.79 -29.52
CA ARG A 103 15.61 16.33 -28.82
C ARG A 103 15.07 17.20 -27.69
N LEU A 104 15.05 16.66 -26.48
CA LEU A 104 14.76 17.45 -25.30
C LEU A 104 15.88 18.48 -25.12
N SER A 105 15.51 19.71 -24.83
CA SER A 105 16.46 20.71 -24.34
C SER A 105 17.06 20.25 -23.01
N PHE A 106 18.21 20.80 -22.62
CA PHE A 106 18.84 20.48 -21.34
C PHE A 106 17.88 20.66 -20.16
N ALA A 107 17.13 21.77 -20.15
CA ALA A 107 16.16 22.08 -19.11
C ALA A 107 15.05 21.03 -19.03
N GLU A 108 14.51 20.59 -20.16
CA GLU A 108 13.47 19.56 -20.21
C GLU A 108 14.00 18.18 -19.80
N ALA A 109 15.19 17.80 -20.28
CA ALA A 109 15.82 16.54 -19.91
C ALA A 109 16.13 16.48 -18.42
N ARG A 110 16.62 17.59 -17.84
CA ARG A 110 16.88 17.73 -16.41
C ARG A 110 15.57 17.61 -15.61
N ALA A 111 14.55 18.37 -15.99
CA ALA A 111 13.27 18.39 -15.30
C ALA A 111 12.57 17.02 -15.34
N MET A 112 12.60 16.33 -16.48
CA MET A 112 12.04 14.99 -16.60
C MET A 112 12.71 14.02 -15.62
N ARG A 113 14.05 13.99 -15.60
CA ARG A 113 14.80 13.06 -14.73
C ARG A 113 14.60 13.37 -13.25
N ILE A 114 14.54 14.65 -12.88
CA ILE A 114 14.21 15.08 -11.51
C ILE A 114 12.80 14.58 -11.13
N ARG A 115 11.78 14.82 -11.95
CA ARG A 115 10.41 14.38 -11.68
C ARG A 115 10.30 12.86 -11.54
N CYS A 116 10.99 12.11 -12.39
CA CYS A 116 11.02 10.65 -12.29
C CYS A 116 11.63 10.21 -10.94
N ALA A 117 12.74 10.81 -10.53
CA ALA A 117 13.37 10.49 -9.26
C ALA A 117 12.51 10.89 -8.04
N GLU A 118 11.86 12.07 -8.08
CA GLU A 118 10.94 12.54 -7.04
C GLU A 118 9.75 11.61 -6.88
N THR A 119 9.15 11.18 -7.99
CA THR A 119 7.99 10.27 -7.98
C THR A 119 8.34 8.91 -7.37
N MET A 120 9.59 8.46 -7.53
CA MET A 120 10.05 7.16 -7.04
C MET A 120 10.53 7.19 -5.57
N MET A 121 10.91 8.35 -5.04
CA MET A 121 11.46 8.47 -3.67
C MET A 121 10.57 7.88 -2.56
N PRO A 122 9.24 8.09 -2.53
CA PRO A 122 8.38 7.57 -1.47
C PRO A 122 8.39 6.04 -1.38
N TYR A 123 8.64 5.34 -2.49
CA TYR A 123 8.64 3.88 -2.53
C TYR A 123 9.98 3.27 -2.07
N PHE A 124 11.07 4.03 -2.15
CA PHE A 124 12.40 3.60 -1.69
C PHE A 124 12.64 3.97 -0.23
N HIS A 125 12.32 5.21 0.14
CA HIS A 125 12.69 5.82 1.42
C HIS A 125 11.49 6.06 2.34
N GLY A 126 10.28 5.71 1.92
CA GLY A 126 9.08 5.81 2.75
C GLY A 126 9.09 4.84 3.91
N LYS A 127 8.34 5.17 4.96
CA LYS A 127 8.15 4.30 6.11
C LYS A 127 7.48 3.00 5.66
N LYS A 128 8.21 1.89 5.76
CA LYS A 128 7.68 0.56 5.46
C LYS A 128 6.71 0.16 6.58
N PRO A 129 5.49 -0.32 6.26
CA PRO A 129 4.59 -0.83 7.28
C PRO A 129 5.27 -2.02 7.98
N VAL A 130 5.56 -1.85 9.27
CA VAL A 130 6.12 -2.91 10.11
C VAL A 130 4.97 -3.82 10.51
N GLU A 131 5.10 -5.11 10.21
CA GLU A 131 4.20 -6.13 10.72
C GLU A 131 4.41 -6.20 12.24
N VAL A 132 3.46 -5.66 13.00
CA VAL A 132 3.43 -5.81 14.45
C VAL A 132 2.78 -7.15 14.73
N ASP A 133 3.60 -8.16 15.02
CA ASP A 133 3.13 -9.43 15.55
C ASP A 133 2.60 -9.16 16.97
N ALA A 134 1.30 -8.91 17.08
CA ALA A 134 0.60 -8.70 18.35
C ALA A 134 0.34 -10.03 19.06
N THR A 135 1.31 -10.96 19.06
CA THR A 135 1.34 -12.04 20.03
C THR A 135 1.64 -11.43 21.40
N VAL A 136 0.57 -11.00 22.09
CA VAL A 136 0.61 -10.45 23.44
C VAL A 136 1.19 -11.51 24.38
N ARG A 137 2.52 -11.49 24.55
CA ARG A 137 3.24 -12.18 25.62
C ARG A 137 3.52 -11.16 26.72
N GLY A 138 2.52 -10.98 27.58
CA GLY A 138 2.63 -10.16 28.77
C GLY A 138 1.67 -8.98 28.74
N VAL A 139 0.60 -9.08 29.52
CA VAL A 139 -0.15 -7.92 29.96
C VAL A 139 0.67 -7.29 31.08
N MET A 140 1.31 -6.15 30.82
CA MET A 140 1.91 -5.35 31.89
C MET A 140 0.81 -4.43 32.42
N ILE A 141 0.20 -4.82 33.53
CA ILE A 141 -0.72 -3.95 34.28
C ILE A 141 0.16 -3.07 35.16
N VAL A 142 0.27 -1.79 34.82
CA VAL A 142 0.86 -0.79 35.70
C VAL A 142 -0.28 -0.16 36.48
N GLU A 143 -0.54 -0.69 37.68
CA GLU A 143 -1.41 -0.03 38.66
C GLU A 143 -0.60 1.04 39.38
N GLU A 144 -0.97 2.30 39.21
CA GLU A 144 -0.50 3.37 40.08
C GLU A 144 -1.36 3.38 41.35
N ILE A 145 -0.99 2.52 42.32
CA ILE A 145 -1.66 2.47 43.63
C ILE A 145 -1.18 3.65 44.47
N SER A 146 -1.82 4.81 44.29
CA SER A 146 -1.58 5.96 45.17
C SER A 146 -2.41 5.94 46.47
N GLN A 147 -3.35 5.01 46.66
CA GLN A 147 -4.04 4.84 47.95
C GLN A 147 -4.43 3.39 48.21
N ALA A 148 -4.12 2.89 49.41
CA ALA A 148 -4.64 1.62 49.92
C ALA A 148 -6.17 1.72 50.06
N ARG A 149 -6.91 1.00 49.23
CA ARG A 149 -8.33 0.73 49.45
C ARG A 149 -8.50 -0.71 49.89
N ASP A 150 -9.29 -0.90 50.94
CA ASP A 150 -9.74 -2.21 51.36
C ASP A 150 -10.53 -2.87 50.23
N VAL A 151 -10.14 -4.11 49.91
CA VAL A 151 -10.76 -4.92 48.87
C VAL A 151 -12.12 -5.39 49.38
N VAL A 152 -13.19 -4.71 48.94
CA VAL A 152 -14.55 -5.21 49.06
C VAL A 152 -15.21 -5.18 47.70
N ASN A 153 -15.04 -6.31 46.99
CA ASN A 153 -15.82 -6.78 45.84
C ASN A 153 -15.93 -5.83 44.63
N HIS A 154 -16.40 -6.44 43.53
CA HIS A 154 -17.13 -5.84 42.39
C HIS A 154 -16.39 -5.79 41.05
N THR A 155 -16.92 -6.62 40.14
CA THR A 155 -17.29 -6.31 38.74
C THR A 155 -16.76 -4.97 38.21
N ILE A 156 -15.95 -5.07 37.16
CA ILE A 156 -15.41 -3.93 36.41
C ILE A 156 -16.49 -3.45 35.44
N ASP A 157 -17.09 -2.31 35.74
CA ASP A 157 -17.91 -1.54 34.80
C ASP A 157 -17.23 -0.16 34.67
N GLY A 158 -16.54 0.08 33.56
CA GLY A 158 -15.73 1.28 33.37
C GLY A 158 -15.32 1.50 31.92
N ILE A 159 -15.61 2.70 31.42
CA ILE A 159 -15.39 3.15 30.04
C ILE A 159 -13.90 3.38 29.77
N VAL A 160 -13.39 2.77 28.70
CA VAL A 160 -12.01 2.94 28.22
C VAL A 160 -11.89 4.28 27.49
N GLY A 161 -11.29 5.28 28.15
CA GLY A 161 -10.82 6.51 27.51
C GLY A 161 -9.34 6.37 27.15
N VAL A 162 -9.01 6.46 25.86
CA VAL A 162 -7.62 6.53 25.38
C VAL A 162 -7.19 8.00 25.44
N ALA A 163 -6.34 8.37 26.38
CA ALA A 163 -5.70 9.68 26.41
C ALA A 163 -4.50 9.69 25.44
N ILE A 164 -4.50 10.63 24.50
CA ILE A 164 -3.38 10.91 23.60
C ILE A 164 -2.62 12.09 24.23
N ASP A 165 -1.37 11.88 24.61
CA ASP A 165 -0.49 12.93 25.14
C ASP A 165 -0.24 14.00 24.07
N GLN A 166 -0.62 15.24 24.37
CA GLN A 166 -0.10 16.42 23.67
C GLN A 166 1.19 16.85 24.36
N ALA A 167 2.32 16.62 23.70
CA ALA A 167 3.60 17.22 24.07
C ALA A 167 3.78 18.53 23.30
N GLU A 168 3.96 19.64 24.02
CA GLU A 168 5.21 20.44 24.04
C GLU A 168 4.97 21.80 24.71
N ASP A 169 5.78 22.06 25.75
CA ASP A 169 6.12 23.38 26.27
C ASP A 169 6.86 24.20 25.18
N ASP A 170 6.69 25.53 25.17
CA ASP A 170 7.84 26.46 25.31
C ASP A 170 7.44 27.96 25.27
N GLU A 171 7.81 28.64 26.37
CA GLU A 171 8.36 30.00 26.51
C GLU A 171 7.77 31.21 25.72
N ARG A 172 6.98 32.04 26.43
CA ARG A 172 7.33 33.43 26.87
C ARG A 172 6.14 34.18 27.46
#